data_AF-K0K6B7-F1
#
_entry.id   AF-K0K6B7-F1
#
_cell.length_a   1.000
_cell.length_b   1.000
_cell.length_c   1.000
_cell.angle_alpha   90.00
_cell.angle_beta   90.00
_cell.angle_gamma   90.00
#
_symmetry.space_group_name_H-M   'P 1'
#
loop_
_entity.id
_entity.type
_entity.pdbx_description
1 polymer ?
#
loop_
_entity_poly.entity_id
_entity_poly.type
_entity_poly.pdbx_seq_one_letter_code
_entity_poly.pdbx_strand_id
1 'polypeptide(L)'
;MGSRSAATRTRSALVSMGLAVVFVLGSTSAPAYADTEIEGAIYSPAELQVGISLTASALDALSVDASKIDTYMMGQVPAENQPPTETAPDPGPYPDPDFLDEPVPVPGAAADGPTVAAYPIYEILDRWSDKYGATNIIRRGYYDSATDKGFGNDKFYWKHNLTRAAVRTTTKYPRTRYHVSGQKYQYETDVYHVRCTGWGPWRKCKIVDKKVVLVSHDFRLLPDRSSFGVVTAYCKGVVWCPYWVKGALNI
;
A
#
# COMPACT_ATOMS: atom_id res chain seq x y z
N MET A 1 9.64 -2.43 -74.16
CA MET A 1 9.95 -3.49 -73.16
C MET A 1 9.55 -2.96 -71.79
N GLY A 2 8.65 -3.67 -71.11
CA GLY A 2 7.75 -3.12 -70.10
C GLY A 2 8.34 -2.93 -68.71
N SER A 3 7.96 -1.82 -68.08
CA SER A 3 8.16 -1.53 -66.66
C SER A 3 6.97 -2.05 -65.85
N ARG A 4 7.21 -2.92 -64.86
CA ARG A 4 6.18 -3.38 -63.91
C ARG A 4 6.41 -2.69 -62.57
N SER A 5 5.45 -1.85 -62.18
CA SER A 5 5.40 -1.18 -60.89
C SER A 5 4.71 -2.09 -59.87
N ALA A 6 5.34 -2.35 -58.73
CA ALA A 6 4.82 -3.21 -57.66
C ALA A 6 4.13 -2.34 -56.60
N ALA A 7 2.81 -2.50 -56.45
CA ALA A 7 2.00 -1.86 -55.43
C ALA A 7 2.06 -2.64 -54.12
N THR A 8 2.59 -2.03 -53.06
CA THR A 8 2.61 -2.59 -51.70
C THR A 8 1.28 -2.27 -51.01
N ARG A 9 0.47 -3.29 -50.72
CA ARG A 9 -0.75 -3.19 -49.90
C ARG A 9 -0.40 -3.22 -48.42
N THR A 10 -0.61 -2.10 -47.73
CA THR A 10 -0.59 -2.02 -46.26
C THR A 10 -1.93 -2.55 -45.72
N ARG A 11 -1.91 -3.60 -44.90
CA ARG A 11 -3.09 -4.09 -44.16
C ARG A 11 -3.06 -3.51 -42.74
N SER A 12 -4.02 -2.65 -42.41
CA SER A 12 -4.29 -2.23 -41.04
C SER A 12 -4.90 -3.38 -40.25
N ALA A 13 -4.26 -3.75 -39.14
CA ALA A 13 -4.82 -4.66 -38.16
C ALA A 13 -5.62 -3.85 -37.12
N LEU A 14 -6.94 -4.04 -37.11
CA LEU A 14 -7.82 -3.61 -36.02
C LEU A 14 -7.61 -4.57 -34.84
N VAL A 15 -7.01 -4.07 -33.76
CA VAL A 15 -6.94 -4.78 -32.47
C VAL A 15 -8.27 -4.56 -31.75
N SER A 16 -9.10 -5.60 -31.72
CA SER A 16 -10.31 -5.65 -30.91
C SER A 16 -9.91 -5.84 -29.44
N MET A 17 -10.07 -4.81 -28.62
CA MET A 17 -9.97 -4.92 -27.16
C MET A 17 -11.26 -5.59 -26.65
N GLY A 18 -11.18 -6.90 -26.40
CA GLY A 18 -12.22 -7.65 -25.71
C GLY A 18 -12.25 -7.28 -24.22
N LEU A 19 -13.27 -6.52 -23.82
CA LEU A 19 -13.65 -6.33 -22.43
C LEU A 19 -14.36 -7.61 -21.96
N ALA A 20 -13.74 -8.37 -21.05
CA ALA A 20 -14.37 -9.53 -20.43
C ALA A 20 -15.22 -9.07 -19.24
N VAL A 21 -16.55 -9.11 -19.39
CA VAL A 21 -17.51 -8.91 -18.29
C VAL A 21 -18.10 -10.26 -17.95
N VAL A 22 -17.85 -10.74 -16.73
CA VAL A 22 -18.42 -11.99 -16.21
C VAL A 22 -19.73 -11.67 -15.49
N PHE A 23 -20.85 -12.19 -15.98
CA PHE A 23 -22.16 -12.09 -15.33
C PHE A 23 -22.52 -13.41 -14.64
N VAL A 24 -22.93 -13.35 -13.37
CA VAL A 24 -23.62 -14.42 -12.66
C VAL A 24 -25.03 -13.92 -12.38
N LEU A 25 -26.03 -14.59 -12.96
CA LEU A 25 -27.45 -14.26 -12.79
C LEU A 25 -27.96 -14.77 -11.43
N GLY A 26 -28.54 -13.86 -10.66
CA GLY A 26 -29.31 -14.16 -9.46
C GLY A 26 -30.38 -13.09 -9.28
N SER A 27 -31.64 -13.49 -9.35
CA SER A 27 -32.81 -12.63 -9.23
C SER A 27 -33.24 -12.51 -7.76
N THR A 28 -33.40 -11.29 -7.23
CA THR A 28 -34.47 -10.93 -6.28
C THR A 28 -34.68 -9.41 -6.25
N SER A 29 -35.93 -9.00 -6.02
CA SER A 29 -36.49 -7.65 -6.10
C SER A 29 -36.09 -6.69 -4.96
N ALA A 30 -35.84 -5.43 -5.30
CA ALA A 30 -35.56 -4.32 -4.37
C ALA A 30 -36.82 -3.52 -3.95
N PRO A 31 -36.73 -2.70 -2.89
CA PRO A 31 -37.48 -1.45 -2.78
C PRO A 31 -36.56 -0.21 -2.83
N ALA A 32 -37.15 0.91 -3.23
CA ALA A 32 -36.51 2.19 -3.56
C ALA A 32 -35.93 2.94 -2.34
N TYR A 33 -34.72 3.49 -2.50
CA TYR A 33 -34.13 4.51 -1.62
C TYR A 33 -33.50 5.64 -2.44
N ALA A 34 -33.61 6.85 -1.90
CA ALA A 34 -33.23 8.12 -2.50
C ALA A 34 -31.71 8.24 -2.79
N ASP A 35 -31.40 9.09 -3.76
CA ASP A 35 -30.06 9.34 -4.31
C ASP A 35 -29.02 9.62 -3.23
N THR A 36 -28.17 8.62 -2.98
CA THR A 36 -26.97 8.74 -2.14
C THR A 36 -25.77 8.91 -3.07
N GLU A 37 -25.02 10.00 -2.94
CA GLU A 37 -23.75 10.16 -3.65
C GLU A 37 -22.71 9.20 -3.03
N ILE A 38 -22.09 8.37 -3.86
CA ILE A 38 -21.02 7.46 -3.46
C ILE A 38 -19.72 7.97 -4.07
N GLU A 39 -18.76 8.37 -3.24
CA GLU A 39 -17.41 8.69 -3.68
C GLU A 39 -16.59 7.40 -3.82
N GLY A 40 -16.03 7.17 -5.00
CA GLY A 40 -15.22 6.00 -5.30
C GLY A 40 -14.01 6.32 -6.17
N ALA A 41 -13.04 5.41 -6.20
CA ALA A 41 -11.91 5.47 -7.11
C ALA A 41 -12.02 4.35 -8.16
N ILE A 42 -12.00 4.71 -9.44
CA ILE A 42 -12.01 3.74 -10.55
C ILE A 42 -10.56 3.51 -11.00
N TYR A 43 -10.15 2.25 -11.04
CA TYR A 43 -8.85 1.85 -11.56
C TYR A 43 -8.97 1.45 -13.03
N SER A 44 -8.46 2.30 -13.92
CA SER A 44 -8.20 1.92 -15.31
C SER A 44 -6.70 1.63 -15.49
N PRO A 45 -6.30 0.79 -16.47
CA PRO A 45 -4.88 0.55 -16.75
C PRO A 45 -4.14 1.78 -17.30
N ALA A 46 -4.83 2.90 -17.60
CA ALA A 46 -4.21 4.08 -18.20
C ALA A 46 -4.09 5.28 -17.26
N GLU A 47 -4.93 5.42 -16.22
CA GLU A 47 -4.86 6.54 -15.26
C GLU A 47 -5.68 6.27 -14.00
N LEU A 48 -5.22 6.79 -12.85
CA LEU A 48 -5.96 6.83 -11.59
C LEU A 48 -6.69 8.17 -11.52
N GLN A 49 -8.02 8.16 -11.70
CA GLN A 49 -8.86 9.31 -11.43
C GLN A 49 -9.45 9.16 -10.02
N VAL A 50 -9.06 10.07 -9.13
CA VAL A 50 -9.57 10.16 -7.75
C VAL A 50 -10.64 11.26 -7.71
N GLY A 51 -11.82 10.96 -7.17
CA GLY A 51 -12.87 11.95 -6.94
C GLY A 51 -13.99 12.00 -7.99
N ILE A 52 -14.36 10.85 -8.57
CA ILE A 52 -15.56 10.78 -9.43
C ILE A 52 -16.76 10.53 -8.51
N SER A 53 -17.73 11.45 -8.49
CA SER A 53 -19.06 11.17 -7.94
C SER A 53 -19.89 10.46 -9.00
N LEU A 54 -20.44 9.29 -8.64
CA LEU A 54 -21.38 8.57 -9.49
C LEU A 54 -22.75 8.61 -8.81
N THR A 55 -23.78 8.90 -9.61
CA THR A 55 -25.17 8.81 -9.17
C THR A 55 -25.63 7.35 -9.16
N ALA A 56 -26.63 7.01 -8.35
CA ALA A 56 -27.23 5.67 -8.33
C ALA A 56 -27.71 5.24 -9.73
N SER A 57 -28.22 6.18 -10.52
CA SER A 57 -28.64 5.96 -11.92
C SER A 57 -27.47 5.63 -12.87
N ALA A 58 -26.27 6.17 -12.63
CA ALA A 58 -25.08 5.84 -13.41
C ALA A 58 -24.55 4.43 -13.10
N LEU A 59 -24.69 3.97 -11.85
CA LEU A 59 -24.35 2.60 -11.45
C LEU A 59 -25.32 1.56 -12.03
N ASP A 60 -26.61 1.88 -12.09
CA ASP A 60 -27.63 1.00 -12.69
C ASP A 60 -27.40 0.81 -14.20
N ALA A 61 -27.04 1.88 -14.92
CA ALA A 61 -26.67 1.81 -16.34
C ALA A 61 -25.43 0.92 -16.60
N LEU A 62 -24.57 0.74 -15.59
CA LEU A 62 -23.39 -0.13 -15.63
C LEU A 62 -23.68 -1.55 -15.09
N SER A 63 -24.93 -1.84 -14.69
CA SER A 63 -25.32 -3.10 -14.05
C SER A 63 -24.48 -3.45 -12.81
N VAL A 64 -24.02 -2.44 -12.08
CA VAL A 64 -23.23 -2.62 -10.85
C VAL A 64 -24.20 -2.71 -9.67
N ASP A 65 -24.28 -3.89 -9.05
CA ASP A 65 -25.04 -4.11 -7.83
C ASP A 65 -24.38 -3.39 -6.64
N ALA A 66 -24.98 -2.28 -6.19
CA ALA A 66 -24.46 -1.45 -5.10
C ALA A 66 -24.32 -2.22 -3.78
N SER A 67 -25.12 -3.26 -3.55
CA SER A 67 -25.03 -4.10 -2.34
C SER A 67 -23.73 -4.91 -2.26
N LYS A 68 -23.03 -5.08 -3.39
CA LYS A 68 -21.72 -5.74 -3.45
C LYS A 68 -20.54 -4.79 -3.20
N ILE A 69 -20.79 -3.47 -3.18
CA ILE A 69 -19.76 -2.46 -2.88
C ILE A 69 -19.45 -2.46 -1.37
N ASP A 70 -20.45 -2.67 -0.51
CA ASP A 70 -20.27 -2.74 0.96
C ASP A 70 -19.38 -3.90 1.41
N THR A 71 -19.33 -4.99 0.64
CA THR A 71 -18.56 -6.18 1.01
C THR A 71 -17.05 -6.01 0.79
N TYR A 72 -16.61 -5.02 0.00
CA TYR A 72 -15.19 -4.84 -0.32
C TYR A 72 -14.46 -3.76 0.51
N MET A 73 -15.18 -3.00 1.35
CA MET A 73 -14.61 -1.91 2.16
C MET A 73 -14.63 -2.15 3.67
N MET A 74 -15.25 -3.23 4.17
CA MET A 74 -15.22 -3.56 5.59
C MET A 74 -14.69 -4.98 5.83
N GLY A 75 -13.37 -5.10 5.85
CA GLY A 75 -12.71 -6.28 6.40
C GLY A 75 -12.92 -6.36 7.91
N GLN A 76 -14.05 -6.91 8.34
CA GLN A 76 -14.20 -7.36 9.72
C GLN A 76 -13.23 -8.52 9.96
N VAL A 77 -12.19 -8.25 10.76
CA VAL A 77 -11.30 -9.26 11.29
C VAL A 77 -12.11 -10.12 12.26
N PRO A 78 -12.12 -11.46 12.16
CA PRO A 78 -12.77 -12.32 13.15
C PRO A 78 -12.24 -11.99 14.55
N ALA A 79 -13.13 -11.85 15.53
CA ALA A 79 -12.83 -11.43 16.90
C ALA A 79 -11.72 -12.26 17.58
N GLU A 80 -11.49 -13.50 17.13
CA GLU A 80 -10.40 -14.38 17.58
C GLU A 80 -8.99 -13.85 17.27
N ASN A 81 -8.84 -12.91 16.33
CA ASN A 81 -7.54 -12.34 15.94
C ASN A 81 -7.35 -10.87 16.34
N GLN A 82 -8.23 -10.30 17.18
CA GLN A 82 -7.96 -9.02 17.81
C GLN A 82 -6.89 -9.21 18.91
N PRO A 83 -5.80 -8.41 18.93
CA PRO A 83 -4.95 -8.35 20.10
C PRO A 83 -5.79 -7.92 21.32
N PRO A 84 -5.42 -8.32 22.56
CA PRO A 84 -6.09 -7.82 23.74
C PRO A 84 -6.11 -6.29 23.68
N THR A 85 -7.30 -5.71 23.91
CA THR A 85 -7.48 -4.27 24.02
C THR A 85 -6.57 -3.77 25.14
N GLU A 86 -5.39 -3.28 24.78
CA GLU A 86 -4.54 -2.53 25.69
C GLU A 86 -5.27 -1.20 25.90
N THR A 87 -5.90 -1.05 27.06
CA THR A 87 -6.57 0.17 27.47
C THR A 87 -5.56 1.30 27.37
N ALA A 88 -5.76 2.19 26.40
CA ALA A 88 -4.99 3.43 26.32
C ALA A 88 -5.07 4.13 27.69
N PRO A 89 -3.97 4.70 28.21
CA PRO A 89 -4.03 5.46 29.44
C PRO A 89 -5.07 6.58 29.29
N ASP A 90 -5.92 6.67 30.31
CA ASP A 90 -6.97 7.67 30.48
C ASP A 90 -6.45 9.07 30.11
N PRO A 91 -7.02 9.75 29.10
CA PRO A 91 -6.70 11.15 28.86
C PRO A 91 -7.22 11.91 30.08
N GLY A 92 -6.28 12.27 30.97
CA GLY A 92 -6.57 13.06 32.15
C GLY A 92 -7.42 14.30 31.82
N PRO A 93 -8.14 14.84 32.83
CA PRO A 93 -9.21 15.80 32.62
C PRO A 93 -8.76 16.99 31.78
N TYR A 94 -9.47 17.19 30.66
CA TYR A 94 -9.39 18.43 29.89
C TYR A 94 -9.76 19.60 30.81
N PRO A 95 -8.97 20.69 30.83
CA PRO A 95 -9.34 21.87 31.58
C PRO A 95 -10.63 22.49 31.02
N ASP A 96 -11.44 22.94 31.97
CA ASP A 96 -12.73 23.61 31.87
C ASP A 96 -12.79 24.69 30.75
N PRO A 97 -13.80 24.71 29.87
CA PRO A 97 -13.90 25.68 28.77
C PRO A 97 -14.28 27.13 29.18
N ASP A 98 -14.46 27.44 30.47
CA ASP A 98 -15.00 28.73 30.93
C ASP A 98 -13.95 29.80 31.34
N PHE A 99 -12.76 29.80 30.75
CA PHE A 99 -11.72 30.83 30.99
C PHE A 99 -11.43 31.67 29.73
N LEU A 100 -12.43 32.38 29.22
CA LEU A 100 -12.26 33.37 28.15
C LEU A 100 -12.96 34.69 28.53
N ASP A 101 -12.29 35.55 29.31
CA ASP A 101 -12.50 37.01 29.25
C ASP A 101 -11.54 37.79 30.17
N GLU A 102 -10.23 37.74 29.89
CA GLU A 102 -9.35 38.86 30.26
C GLU A 102 -8.40 39.22 29.10
N PRO A 103 -8.43 40.47 28.59
CA PRO A 103 -7.47 40.94 27.60
C PRO A 103 -6.12 41.19 28.27
N VAL A 104 -5.22 40.22 28.13
CA VAL A 104 -3.83 40.32 28.60
C VAL A 104 -3.08 41.34 27.74
N PRO A 105 -2.33 42.29 28.34
CA PRO A 105 -1.50 43.23 27.59
C PRO A 105 -0.46 42.47 26.76
N VAL A 106 -0.15 42.99 25.56
CA VAL A 106 0.84 42.43 24.64
C VAL A 106 2.17 43.20 24.75
N PRO A 107 3.09 42.84 25.67
CA PRO A 107 4.44 43.34 25.63
C PRO A 107 5.38 42.36 24.92
N GLY A 108 5.97 42.81 23.82
CA GLY A 108 7.36 42.51 23.48
C GLY A 108 7.64 41.24 22.67
N ALA A 109 8.01 41.47 21.40
CA ALA A 109 9.04 40.76 20.63
C ALA A 109 9.38 39.31 21.05
N ALA A 110 8.93 38.39 20.20
CA ALA A 110 9.31 37.00 20.05
C ALA A 110 10.68 36.64 20.66
N ALA A 111 10.66 35.91 21.78
CA ALA A 111 11.79 35.10 22.18
C ALA A 111 11.93 33.95 21.16
N ASP A 112 13.11 33.83 20.55
CA ASP A 112 13.51 32.69 19.74
C ASP A 112 13.43 31.41 20.59
N GLY A 113 12.27 30.77 20.58
CA GLY A 113 12.08 29.46 21.18
C GLY A 113 13.06 28.45 20.56
N PRO A 114 13.44 27.39 21.31
CA PRO A 114 14.32 26.36 20.77
C PRO A 114 13.71 25.80 19.49
N THR A 115 14.43 25.97 18.37
CA THR A 115 14.05 25.39 17.10
C THR A 115 14.10 23.87 17.23
N VAL A 116 12.92 23.24 17.23
CA VAL A 116 12.85 21.77 17.22
C VAL A 116 13.49 21.32 15.90
N ALA A 117 14.57 20.54 16.00
CA ALA A 117 15.25 20.01 14.84
C ALA A 117 14.25 19.25 13.96
N ALA A 118 14.24 19.55 12.65
CA ALA A 118 13.34 18.89 11.72
C ALA A 118 13.55 17.37 11.73
N TYR A 119 12.45 16.61 11.70
CA TYR A 119 12.50 15.15 11.67
C TYR A 119 13.30 14.66 10.45
N PRO A 120 14.35 13.82 10.61
CA PRO A 120 15.31 13.55 9.55
C PRO A 120 14.81 12.51 8.54
N ILE A 121 13.79 12.84 7.75
CA ILE A 121 13.09 11.90 6.84
C ILE A 121 14.01 11.23 5.79
N TYR A 122 15.16 11.83 5.46
CA TYR A 122 16.11 11.27 4.48
C TYR A 122 17.31 10.55 5.11
N GLU A 123 17.36 10.41 6.43
CA GLU A 123 18.40 9.64 7.11
C GLU A 123 18.45 8.21 6.57
N ILE A 124 19.64 7.77 6.16
CA ILE A 124 19.87 6.40 5.69
C ILE A 124 19.98 5.50 6.92
N LEU A 125 19.01 4.60 7.08
CA LEU A 125 18.95 3.65 8.18
C LEU A 125 19.64 2.32 7.86
N ASP A 126 19.72 1.95 6.58
CA ASP A 126 20.31 0.69 6.17
C ASP A 126 20.78 0.68 4.70
N ARG A 127 21.77 -0.16 4.38
CA ARG A 127 22.34 -0.35 3.05
C ARG A 127 22.77 -1.81 2.83
N TRP A 128 22.44 -2.39 1.68
CA TRP A 128 22.90 -3.72 1.27
C TRP A 128 22.82 -3.91 -0.25
N SER A 129 23.44 -4.98 -0.77
CA SER A 129 23.29 -5.40 -2.17
C SER A 129 22.16 -6.43 -2.31
N ASP A 130 21.28 -6.25 -3.30
CA ASP A 130 20.26 -7.25 -3.65
C ASP A 130 20.83 -8.44 -4.44
N LYS A 131 19.93 -9.37 -4.79
CA LYS A 131 20.23 -10.54 -5.63
C LYS A 131 20.88 -10.21 -6.97
N TYR A 132 20.65 -9.01 -7.51
CA TYR A 132 21.10 -8.58 -8.82
C TYR A 132 22.31 -7.64 -8.74
N GLY A 133 22.92 -7.48 -7.56
CA GLY A 133 24.07 -6.61 -7.34
C GLY A 133 23.74 -5.13 -7.21
N ALA A 134 22.46 -4.74 -7.21
CA ALA A 134 22.05 -3.35 -7.01
C ALA A 134 22.10 -2.97 -5.53
N THR A 135 22.65 -1.78 -5.24
CA THR A 135 22.68 -1.23 -3.88
C THR A 135 21.30 -0.72 -3.48
N ASN A 136 20.69 -1.37 -2.50
CA ASN A 136 19.43 -0.99 -1.89
C ASN A 136 19.69 -0.16 -0.64
N ILE A 137 18.83 0.83 -0.42
CA ILE A 137 18.91 1.78 0.69
C ILE A 137 17.54 1.86 1.36
N ILE A 138 17.50 1.85 2.69
CA ILE A 138 16.31 2.25 3.45
C ILE A 138 16.58 3.60 4.07
N ARG A 139 15.67 4.54 3.84
CA ARG A 139 15.62 5.81 4.55
C ARG A 139 14.56 5.76 5.64
N ARG A 140 14.71 6.61 6.66
CA ARG A 140 13.72 6.80 7.73
C ARG A 140 12.33 7.02 7.17
N GLY A 141 12.19 8.00 6.29
CA GLY A 141 10.93 8.36 5.67
C GLY A 141 9.93 8.95 6.68
N TYR A 142 8.65 8.83 6.38
CA TYR A 142 7.54 9.21 7.26
C TYR A 142 6.27 8.47 6.84
N TYR A 143 5.27 8.50 7.70
CA TYR A 143 3.90 8.10 7.37
C TYR A 143 2.90 9.04 8.01
N ASP A 144 2.00 9.56 7.20
CA ASP A 144 0.86 10.36 7.62
C ASP A 144 -0.41 9.54 7.38
N SER A 145 -1.05 9.10 8.47
CA SER A 145 -2.27 8.29 8.43
C SER A 145 -3.49 9.10 7.99
N ALA A 146 -3.51 10.42 8.14
CA ALA A 146 -4.63 11.26 7.74
C ALA A 146 -4.71 11.41 6.21
N THR A 147 -3.56 11.49 5.53
CA THR A 147 -3.49 11.64 4.07
C THR A 147 -3.09 10.38 3.31
N ASP A 148 -2.80 9.30 4.05
CA ASP A 148 -2.21 8.05 3.54
C ASP A 148 -0.88 8.22 2.76
N LYS A 149 -0.16 9.31 3.04
CA LYS A 149 1.10 9.66 2.38
C LYS A 149 2.30 9.23 3.21
N GLY A 150 3.43 9.07 2.53
CA GLY A 150 4.68 8.66 3.17
C GLY A 150 5.53 7.74 2.32
N PHE A 151 6.72 7.46 2.81
CA PHE A 151 7.68 6.54 2.22
C PHE A 151 8.63 5.97 3.29
N GLY A 152 9.47 5.02 2.89
CA GLY A 152 10.60 4.56 3.71
C GLY A 152 10.18 3.67 4.88
N ASN A 153 11.07 3.61 5.89
CA ASN A 153 10.92 2.77 7.06
C ASN A 153 9.61 3.00 7.80
N ASP A 154 9.29 4.25 8.07
CA ASP A 154 8.16 4.58 8.92
C ASP A 154 6.84 4.15 8.27
N LYS A 155 6.72 4.27 6.94
CA LYS A 155 5.54 3.76 6.22
C LYS A 155 5.40 2.25 6.32
N PHE A 156 6.41 1.47 5.95
CA PHE A 156 6.23 0.02 5.99
C PHE A 156 6.20 -0.55 7.41
N TYR A 157 6.77 0.15 8.39
CA TYR A 157 6.72 -0.25 9.79
C TYR A 157 5.36 0.05 10.41
N TRP A 158 4.90 1.31 10.36
CA TRP A 158 3.67 1.75 11.02
C TRP A 158 2.40 1.42 10.26
N LYS A 159 2.41 1.45 8.91
CA LYS A 159 1.21 1.13 8.11
C LYS A 159 1.11 -0.37 7.83
N HIS A 160 2.24 -1.00 7.49
CA HIS A 160 2.25 -2.34 6.90
C HIS A 160 2.79 -3.43 7.83
N ASN A 161 3.22 -3.09 9.05
CA ASN A 161 3.73 -4.04 10.05
C ASN A 161 4.91 -4.89 9.54
N LEU A 162 5.81 -4.30 8.75
CA LEU A 162 7.03 -4.95 8.26
C LEU A 162 8.28 -4.34 8.90
N THR A 163 9.33 -5.15 9.02
CA THR A 163 10.64 -4.70 9.51
C THR A 163 11.63 -4.49 8.36
N ARG A 164 12.71 -3.76 8.63
CA ARG A 164 13.86 -3.65 7.70
C ARG A 164 14.42 -5.03 7.32
N ALA A 165 14.38 -6.01 8.23
CA ALA A 165 14.80 -7.38 7.94
C ALA A 165 13.92 -8.03 6.87
N ALA A 166 12.59 -7.92 6.97
CA ALA A 166 11.68 -8.44 5.94
C ALA A 166 11.95 -7.79 4.57
N VAL A 167 12.12 -6.47 4.53
CA VAL A 167 12.44 -5.73 3.29
C VAL A 167 13.77 -6.17 2.68
N ARG A 168 14.81 -6.32 3.51
CA ARG A 168 16.12 -6.82 3.09
C ARG A 168 16.04 -8.25 2.55
N THR A 169 15.30 -9.11 3.24
CA THR A 169 15.06 -10.50 2.86
C THR A 169 14.36 -10.58 1.49
N THR A 170 13.29 -9.80 1.28
CA THR A 170 12.56 -9.77 0.00
C THR A 170 13.43 -9.32 -1.18
N THR A 171 14.31 -8.35 -0.96
CA THR A 171 15.22 -7.87 -2.03
C THR A 171 16.43 -8.79 -2.25
N LYS A 172 16.91 -9.49 -1.22
CA LYS A 172 17.99 -10.49 -1.35
C LYS A 172 17.54 -11.81 -1.97
N TYR A 173 16.30 -12.20 -1.74
CA TYR A 173 15.74 -13.46 -2.23
C TYR A 173 14.37 -13.27 -2.89
N PRO A 174 14.28 -12.42 -3.94
CA PRO A 174 13.05 -12.24 -4.68
C PRO A 174 12.74 -13.50 -5.48
N ARG A 175 11.47 -13.89 -5.45
CA ARG A 175 10.86 -14.77 -6.47
C ARG A 175 10.94 -14.08 -7.83
N THR A 176 10.60 -12.79 -7.86
CA THR A 176 10.59 -11.97 -9.07
C THR A 176 10.98 -10.53 -8.76
N ARG A 177 11.70 -9.91 -9.70
CA ARG A 177 11.91 -8.47 -9.77
C ARG A 177 11.40 -7.98 -11.12
N TYR A 178 10.57 -6.95 -11.13
CA TYR A 178 10.09 -6.34 -12.36
C TYR A 178 10.21 -4.83 -12.31
N HIS A 179 10.42 -4.25 -13.48
CA HIS A 179 10.44 -2.81 -13.70
C HIS A 179 9.00 -2.28 -13.69
N VAL A 180 8.78 -1.12 -13.07
CA VAL A 180 7.46 -0.48 -13.01
C VAL A 180 7.44 0.75 -13.92
N SER A 181 8.35 1.69 -13.68
CA SER A 181 8.49 2.92 -14.46
C SER A 181 9.79 3.64 -14.09
N GLY A 182 10.41 4.34 -15.04
CA GLY A 182 11.64 5.12 -14.77
C GLY A 182 12.72 4.26 -14.09
N GLN A 183 13.11 4.65 -12.87
CA GLN A 183 14.09 3.92 -12.04
C GLN A 183 13.42 3.09 -10.92
N LYS A 184 12.12 2.82 -11.04
CA LYS A 184 11.33 2.10 -10.04
C LYS A 184 11.22 0.62 -10.38
N TYR A 185 11.48 -0.21 -9.37
CA TYR A 185 11.35 -1.66 -9.44
C TYR A 185 10.50 -2.17 -8.28
N GLN A 186 9.88 -3.32 -8.49
CA GLN A 186 9.21 -4.08 -7.44
C GLN A 186 9.86 -5.45 -7.31
N TYR A 187 10.02 -5.88 -6.05
CA TYR A 187 10.53 -7.19 -5.66
C TYR A 187 9.40 -7.93 -4.97
N GLU A 188 9.19 -9.19 -5.33
CA GLU A 188 8.21 -10.04 -4.68
C GLU A 188 8.87 -11.27 -4.10
N THR A 189 8.48 -11.63 -2.87
CA THR A 189 8.88 -12.88 -2.23
C THR A 189 7.68 -13.52 -1.56
N ASP A 190 7.58 -14.85 -1.70
CA ASP A 190 6.62 -15.65 -0.97
C ASP A 190 7.16 -15.92 0.44
N VAL A 191 6.38 -15.58 1.46
CA VAL A 191 6.70 -15.84 2.87
C VAL A 191 5.74 -16.90 3.38
N TYR A 192 6.29 -17.96 3.96
CA TYR A 192 5.54 -19.12 4.42
C TYR A 192 5.35 -19.11 5.93
N HIS A 193 4.12 -19.32 6.38
CA HIS A 193 3.82 -19.62 7.77
C HIS A 193 4.01 -21.12 7.98
N VAL A 194 5.08 -21.50 8.65
CA VAL A 194 5.40 -22.90 8.92
C VAL A 194 4.98 -23.26 10.34
N ARG A 195 4.06 -24.22 10.47
CA ARG A 195 3.69 -24.80 11.76
C ARG A 195 4.34 -26.15 11.91
N CYS A 196 5.11 -26.32 12.97
CA CYS A 196 5.74 -27.59 13.31
C CYS A 196 5.03 -28.23 14.51
N THR A 197 4.81 -29.54 14.43
CA THR A 197 4.20 -30.36 15.50
C THR A 197 5.10 -31.55 15.80
N GLY A 198 5.06 -32.07 17.02
CA GLY A 198 5.94 -33.16 17.49
C GLY A 198 7.23 -32.66 18.13
N TRP A 199 8.08 -33.58 18.58
CA TRP A 199 9.30 -33.28 19.32
C TRP A 199 10.53 -34.02 18.76
N GLY A 200 11.70 -33.41 18.90
CA GLY A 200 12.98 -33.97 18.47
C GLY A 200 12.99 -34.44 17.00
N PRO A 201 13.49 -35.65 16.70
CA PRO A 201 13.56 -36.18 15.34
C PRO A 201 12.19 -36.47 14.71
N TRP A 202 11.09 -36.47 15.48
CA TRP A 202 9.73 -36.69 14.96
C TRP A 202 8.98 -35.38 14.68
N ARG A 203 9.66 -34.23 14.71
CA ARG A 203 9.07 -32.94 14.38
C ARG A 203 8.66 -32.90 12.90
N LYS A 204 7.36 -32.75 12.65
CA LYS A 204 6.79 -32.58 11.30
C LYS A 204 6.40 -31.11 11.11
N CYS A 205 6.92 -30.48 10.07
CA CYS A 205 6.60 -29.10 9.71
C CYS A 205 5.73 -29.06 8.46
N LYS A 206 4.71 -28.22 8.47
CA LYS A 206 3.83 -27.98 7.33
C LYS A 206 3.68 -26.49 7.11
N ILE A 207 3.61 -26.09 5.84
CA ILE A 207 3.19 -24.74 5.46
C ILE A 207 1.68 -24.66 5.70
N VAL A 208 1.26 -23.78 6.60
CA VAL A 208 -0.16 -23.58 6.93
C VAL A 208 -0.75 -22.34 6.28
N ASP A 209 0.10 -21.38 5.89
CA ASP A 209 -0.31 -20.16 5.21
C ASP A 209 0.85 -19.61 4.34
N LYS A 210 0.52 -18.74 3.39
CA LYS A 210 1.46 -18.06 2.49
C LYS A 210 1.01 -16.62 2.26
N LYS A 211 1.97 -15.69 2.32
CA LYS A 211 1.75 -14.27 1.94
C LYS A 211 2.84 -13.80 0.99
N VAL A 212 2.45 -12.99 0.02
CA VAL A 212 3.40 -12.35 -0.90
C VAL A 212 3.78 -10.99 -0.33
N VAL A 213 5.05 -10.81 0.00
CA VAL A 213 5.61 -9.51 0.38
C VAL A 213 6.12 -8.84 -0.88
N LEU A 214 5.70 -7.59 -1.08
CA LEU A 214 6.13 -6.73 -2.17
C LEU A 214 6.94 -5.57 -1.61
N VAL A 215 8.14 -5.34 -2.15
CA VAL A 215 8.98 -4.17 -1.85
C VAL A 215 9.08 -3.32 -3.11
N SER A 216 8.72 -2.03 -3.01
CA SER A 216 8.91 -1.06 -4.09
C SER A 216 10.14 -0.21 -3.80
N HIS A 217 11.05 -0.15 -4.77
CA HIS A 217 12.32 0.58 -4.67
C HIS A 217 12.44 1.60 -5.81
N ASP A 218 12.91 2.80 -5.50
CA ASP A 218 13.25 3.84 -6.48
C ASP A 218 14.77 4.07 -6.48
N PHE A 219 15.40 3.73 -7.61
CA PHE A 219 16.85 3.87 -7.80
C PHE A 219 17.26 5.26 -8.28
N ARG A 220 16.34 6.21 -8.43
CA ARG A 220 16.69 7.61 -8.73
C ARG A 220 17.65 8.15 -7.68
N LEU A 221 18.72 8.80 -8.13
CA LEU A 221 19.72 9.42 -7.25
C LEU A 221 19.18 10.72 -6.65
N LEU A 222 19.47 10.92 -5.37
CA LEU A 222 19.27 12.16 -4.64
C LEU A 222 20.56 13.01 -4.62
N PRO A 223 20.53 14.27 -4.15
CA PRO A 223 21.72 15.13 -4.08
C PRO A 223 22.88 14.53 -3.28
N ASP A 224 22.59 13.62 -2.35
CA ASP A 224 23.59 12.87 -1.57
C ASP A 224 24.30 11.74 -2.38
N ARG A 225 24.05 11.66 -3.69
CA ARG A 225 24.57 10.63 -4.61
C ARG A 225 24.18 9.19 -4.23
N SER A 226 23.17 9.03 -3.36
CA SER A 226 22.56 7.75 -3.02
C SER A 226 21.18 7.62 -3.67
N SER A 227 20.71 6.39 -3.87
CA SER A 227 19.35 6.17 -4.35
C SER A 227 18.31 6.73 -3.38
N PHE A 228 17.12 7.06 -3.87
CA PHE A 228 15.97 7.39 -3.04
C PHE A 228 15.71 6.24 -2.05
N GLY A 229 15.75 5.00 -2.56
CA GLY A 229 15.72 3.79 -1.75
C GLY A 229 14.36 3.10 -1.79
N VAL A 230 14.08 2.34 -0.75
CA VAL A 230 12.78 1.68 -0.56
C VAL A 230 11.69 2.73 -0.34
N VAL A 231 10.70 2.75 -1.24
CA VAL A 231 9.54 3.64 -1.15
C VAL A 231 8.53 3.08 -0.17
N THR A 232 8.20 1.79 -0.28
CA THR A 232 7.30 1.08 0.65
C THR A 232 7.51 -0.43 0.54
N ALA A 233 7.01 -1.16 1.52
CA ALA A 233 6.86 -2.60 1.51
C ALA A 233 5.54 -3.00 2.16
N TYR A 234 4.86 -4.02 1.64
CA TYR A 234 3.58 -4.50 2.17
C TYR A 234 3.27 -5.94 1.75
N CYS A 235 2.25 -6.53 2.38
CA CYS A 235 1.72 -7.84 2.01
C CYS A 235 0.57 -7.67 1.02
N LYS A 236 0.59 -8.40 -0.10
CA LYS A 236 -0.52 -8.32 -1.06
C LYS A 236 -1.85 -8.74 -0.43
N GLY A 237 -2.89 -7.97 -0.70
CA GLY A 237 -4.27 -8.23 -0.27
C GLY A 237 -4.59 -7.85 1.17
N VAL A 238 -3.66 -7.27 1.93
CA VAL A 238 -3.91 -6.77 3.28
C VAL A 238 -3.16 -5.46 3.52
N VAL A 239 -3.74 -4.54 4.29
CA VAL A 239 -3.02 -3.30 4.69
C VAL A 239 -1.96 -3.62 5.74
N TRP A 240 -2.34 -4.39 6.76
CA TRP A 240 -1.49 -4.80 7.87
C TRP A 240 -0.99 -6.23 7.69
N CYS A 241 0.32 -6.43 7.57
CA CYS A 241 0.88 -7.77 7.46
C CYS A 241 0.67 -8.57 8.75
N PRO A 242 0.35 -9.89 8.65
CA PRO A 242 0.35 -10.78 9.80
C PRO A 242 1.69 -10.77 10.53
N TYR A 243 1.68 -10.92 11.86
CA TYR A 243 2.90 -10.87 12.67
C TYR A 243 3.95 -11.92 12.27
N TRP A 244 3.52 -13.10 11.79
CA TRP A 244 4.42 -14.13 11.31
C TRP A 244 5.21 -13.73 10.05
N VAL A 245 4.81 -12.66 9.35
CA VAL A 245 5.54 -12.05 8.23
C VAL A 245 6.54 -10.99 8.70
N LYS A 246 6.21 -10.23 9.76
CA LYS A 246 6.93 -9.02 10.23
C LYS A 246 8.44 -9.20 10.33
N GLY A 247 8.89 -10.36 10.79
CA GLY A 247 10.31 -10.71 10.95
C GLY A 247 10.74 -11.95 10.17
N ALA A 248 9.94 -12.42 9.20
CA ALA A 248 10.17 -13.72 8.59
C ALA A 248 11.49 -13.76 7.81
N LEU A 249 12.40 -14.60 8.31
CA LEU A 249 13.57 -15.14 7.60
C LEU A 249 13.23 -16.47 6.89
N ASN A 250 12.00 -16.97 7.04
CA ASN A 250 11.53 -18.23 6.45
C ASN A 250 11.02 -17.97 5.03
N ILE A 251 11.98 -17.90 4.11
CA ILE A 251 11.80 -17.76 2.66
C ILE A 251 12.48 -18.91 1.93
#